data_AF-A0A7S2BNH4-F1
#
_entry.id   AF-A0A7S2BNH4-F1
#
_cell.length_a   1.000
_cell.length_b   1.000
_cell.length_c   1.000
_cell.angle_alpha   90.00
_cell.angle_beta   90.00
_cell.angle_gamma   90.00
#
_symmetry.space_group_name_H-M   'P 1'
#
loop_
_entity.id
_entity.type
_entity.pdbx_description
1 polymer ?
#
loop_
_entity_poly.entity_id
_entity_poly.type
_entity_poly.pdbx_seq_one_letter_code
_entity_poly.pdbx_strand_id
1 'polypeptide(L)'
;DETHVLSLVVHPEWRRCGLASMLILSALWSAHEAGQRLVTLEVRESNAAAIALYQRCGLREVGRRPRYYRRPQEDALLLTAHLDEGGAATELENLVSACVLDVKAAVRSQALLQAQEMLGESIVENVEGGVLLGEVSLGADLHGSSP
;
A
#
# COMPACT_ATOMS: atom_id res chain seq x y z
N ASP A 1 -19.89 5.16 2.65
CA ASP A 1 -20.03 3.73 2.98
C ASP A 1 -18.81 2.93 2.57
N GLU A 2 -18.33 3.03 1.32
CA GLU A 2 -17.14 2.32 0.84
C GLU A 2 -16.20 3.23 0.02
N THR A 3 -14.91 2.90 -0.02
CA THR A 3 -13.88 3.52 -0.87
C THR A 3 -13.11 2.48 -1.66
N HIS A 4 -12.75 2.80 -2.90
CA HIS A 4 -11.98 1.91 -3.76
C HIS A 4 -10.56 2.43 -4.00
N VAL A 5 -9.57 1.55 -3.82
CA VAL A 5 -8.18 1.82 -4.21
C VAL A 5 -8.00 1.40 -5.67
N LEU A 6 -7.75 2.39 -6.54
CA LEU A 6 -7.70 2.17 -7.99
C LEU A 6 -6.34 1.69 -8.49
N SER A 7 -5.27 2.21 -7.89
CA SER A 7 -3.90 1.91 -8.29
C SER A 7 -2.94 2.20 -7.15
N LEU A 8 -1.94 1.34 -7.00
CA LEU A 8 -0.79 1.56 -6.12
C LEU A 8 0.45 1.09 -6.87
N VAL A 9 1.35 2.02 -7.14
CA VAL A 9 2.60 1.76 -7.87
C VAL A 9 3.76 2.37 -7.09
N VAL A 10 4.79 1.55 -6.87
CA VAL A 10 6.07 2.00 -6.31
C VAL A 10 7.16 1.76 -7.34
N HIS A 11 7.99 2.79 -7.55
CA HIS A 11 9.12 2.74 -8.46
C HIS A 11 10.03 1.53 -8.13
N PRO A 12 10.55 0.77 -9.11
CA PRO A 12 11.30 -0.47 -8.87
C PRO A 12 12.46 -0.34 -7.87
N GLU A 13 13.21 0.75 -7.96
CA GLU A 13 14.34 1.03 -7.06
C GLU A 13 13.91 1.18 -5.61
N TRP A 14 12.67 1.62 -5.38
CA TRP A 14 12.13 1.88 -4.04
C TRP A 14 11.15 0.79 -3.60
N ARG A 15 11.24 -0.40 -4.20
CA ARG A 15 10.50 -1.56 -3.71
C ARG A 15 11.22 -2.16 -2.51
N ARG A 16 10.50 -2.97 -1.74
CA ARG A 16 11.03 -3.73 -0.58
C ARG A 16 11.53 -2.86 0.59
N CYS A 17 11.36 -1.54 0.54
CA CYS A 17 11.64 -0.62 1.66
C CYS A 17 10.36 -0.14 2.40
N GLY A 18 9.26 -0.89 2.29
CA GLY A 18 8.02 -0.64 3.05
C GLY A 18 7.12 0.47 2.51
N LEU A 19 7.53 1.22 1.47
CA LEU A 19 6.73 2.32 0.91
C LEU A 19 5.32 1.89 0.46
N ALA A 20 5.20 0.73 -0.18
CA ALA A 20 3.89 0.23 -0.61
C ALA A 20 2.95 -0.03 0.59
N SER A 21 3.49 -0.49 1.72
CA SER A 21 2.73 -0.65 2.97
C SER A 21 2.29 0.70 3.52
N MET A 22 3.18 1.70 3.50
CA MET A 22 2.88 3.05 3.98
C MET A 22 1.78 3.71 3.16
N LEU A 23 1.82 3.56 1.84
CA LEU A 23 0.81 4.09 0.92
C LEU A 23 -0.57 3.48 1.18
N ILE A 24 -0.66 2.15 1.29
CA ILE A 24 -1.96 1.51 1.55
C ILE A 24 -2.48 1.80 2.97
N LEU A 25 -1.62 1.78 3.99
CA LEU A 25 -2.02 2.08 5.36
C LEU A 25 -2.48 3.54 5.51
N SER A 26 -1.82 4.48 4.83
CA SER A 26 -2.27 5.88 4.77
C SER A 26 -3.64 5.99 4.11
N ALA A 27 -3.89 5.24 3.04
CA ALA A 27 -5.20 5.23 2.38
C ALA A 27 -6.30 4.70 3.30
N LEU A 28 -6.04 3.60 4.02
CA LEU A 28 -6.94 3.05 5.02
C LEU A 28 -7.22 4.05 6.15
N TRP A 29 -6.16 4.73 6.63
CA TRP A 29 -6.29 5.74 7.69
C TRP A 29 -7.14 6.93 7.23
N SER A 30 -6.86 7.47 6.04
CA SER A 30 -7.66 8.55 5.46
C SER A 30 -9.12 8.15 5.25
N ALA A 31 -9.39 6.92 4.82
CA ALA A 31 -10.75 6.41 4.68
C ALA A 31 -11.45 6.28 6.04
N HIS A 32 -10.73 5.80 7.07
CA HIS A 32 -11.24 5.72 8.44
C HIS A 32 -11.60 7.10 9.00
N GLU A 33 -10.69 8.08 8.88
CA GLU A 33 -10.92 9.47 9.30
C GLU A 33 -12.08 10.12 8.54
N ALA A 34 -12.29 9.74 7.29
CA ALA A 34 -13.44 10.16 6.48
C ALA A 34 -14.75 9.42 6.82
N GLY A 35 -14.75 8.56 7.85
CA GLY A 35 -15.92 7.80 8.31
C GLY A 35 -16.36 6.69 7.34
N GLN A 36 -15.47 6.21 6.47
CA GLN A 36 -15.78 5.09 5.59
C GLN A 36 -15.76 3.79 6.38
N ARG A 37 -16.67 2.88 6.01
CA ARG A 37 -16.81 1.59 6.68
C ARG A 37 -15.91 0.54 6.06
N LEU A 38 -15.72 0.62 4.75
CA LEU A 38 -15.00 -0.38 3.96
C LEU A 38 -14.02 0.28 3.01
N VAL A 39 -12.87 -0.38 2.81
CA VAL A 39 -11.97 -0.09 1.69
C VAL A 39 -11.73 -1.35 0.90
N THR A 40 -11.98 -1.30 -0.40
CA THR A 40 -11.88 -2.43 -1.32
C THR A 40 -10.84 -2.19 -2.41
N LEU A 41 -10.21 -3.26 -2.88
CA LEU A 41 -9.39 -3.26 -4.09
C LEU A 41 -9.51 -4.57 -4.86
N GLU A 42 -9.22 -4.49 -6.16
CA GLU A 42 -8.98 -5.65 -7.00
C GLU A 42 -7.49 -5.87 -7.26
N VAL A 43 -7.05 -7.13 -7.21
CA VAL A 43 -5.67 -7.51 -7.52
C VAL A 43 -5.65 -8.76 -8.41
N ARG A 44 -4.72 -8.80 -9.37
CA ARG A 44 -4.43 -10.01 -10.17
C ARG A 44 -4.10 -11.19 -9.26
N GLU A 45 -4.72 -12.35 -9.50
CA GLU A 45 -4.48 -13.54 -8.67
C GLU A 45 -3.01 -14.01 -8.66
N SER A 46 -2.28 -13.77 -9.76
CA SER A 46 -0.86 -14.10 -9.88
C SER A 46 0.06 -13.13 -9.12
N ASN A 47 -0.44 -11.98 -8.67
CA ASN A 47 0.38 -10.96 -7.99
C ASN A 47 0.54 -11.27 -6.50
N ALA A 48 1.21 -12.39 -6.20
CA ALA A 48 1.42 -12.87 -4.83
C ALA A 48 2.08 -11.82 -3.92
N ALA A 49 2.97 -10.98 -4.46
CA ALA A 49 3.63 -9.93 -3.70
C ALA A 49 2.65 -8.84 -3.22
N ALA A 50 1.74 -8.39 -4.09
CA ALA A 50 0.71 -7.43 -3.73
C ALA A 50 -0.35 -8.04 -2.80
N ILE A 51 -0.77 -9.28 -3.06
CA ILE A 51 -1.71 -10.00 -2.18
C ILE A 51 -1.16 -10.09 -0.76
N ALA A 52 0.09 -10.57 -0.61
CA ALA A 52 0.73 -10.66 0.70
C ALA A 52 0.91 -9.29 1.37
N LEU A 53 1.16 -8.23 0.59
CA LEU A 53 1.20 -6.86 1.09
C LEU A 53 -0.15 -6.44 1.68
N TYR A 54 -1.22 -6.55 0.90
CA TYR A 54 -2.55 -6.12 1.31
C TYR A 54 -3.05 -6.90 2.54
N GLN A 55 -2.79 -8.20 2.59
CA GLN A 55 -3.10 -9.04 3.75
C GLN A 55 -2.38 -8.60 5.02
N ARG A 56 -1.09 -8.23 4.93
CA ARG A 56 -0.36 -7.68 6.08
C ARG A 56 -0.89 -6.32 6.54
N CYS A 57 -1.56 -5.58 5.66
CA CYS A 57 -2.18 -4.30 5.97
C CYS A 57 -3.63 -4.42 6.44
N GLY A 58 -4.11 -5.64 6.71
CA GLY A 58 -5.44 -5.89 7.26
C GLY A 58 -6.54 -6.15 6.23
N LEU A 59 -6.25 -6.12 4.93
CA LEU A 59 -7.23 -6.47 3.90
C LEU A 59 -7.38 -7.99 3.79
N ARG A 60 -8.61 -8.48 3.60
CA ARG A 60 -8.91 -9.91 3.48
C ARG A 60 -9.62 -10.19 2.15
N GLU A 61 -9.39 -11.35 1.56
CA GLU A 61 -10.12 -11.77 0.34
C GLU A 61 -11.59 -12.00 0.70
N VAL A 62 -12.49 -11.29 0.01
CA VAL A 62 -13.94 -11.40 0.18
C VAL A 62 -14.65 -11.94 -1.06
N GLY A 63 -13.93 -12.07 -2.17
CA GLY A 63 -14.49 -12.59 -3.40
C GLY A 63 -13.49 -12.62 -4.55
N ARG A 64 -13.98 -13.05 -5.70
CA ARG A 64 -13.21 -13.18 -6.93
C ARG A 64 -14.04 -12.79 -8.14
N ARG A 65 -13.44 -12.06 -9.09
CA ARG A 65 -14.03 -11.71 -10.38
C ARG A 65 -13.38 -12.53 -11.48
N PRO A 66 -14.05 -13.57 -12.00
CA PRO A 66 -13.48 -14.44 -13.01
C PRO A 66 -13.23 -13.68 -14.33
N ARG A 67 -12.06 -13.89 -14.94
CA ARG A 67 -11.65 -13.31 -16.24
C ARG A 67 -11.73 -11.78 -16.29
N TYR A 68 -11.49 -11.12 -15.16
CA TYR A 68 -11.56 -9.66 -15.04
C TYR A 68 -10.51 -8.94 -15.89
N TYR A 69 -9.26 -9.40 -15.82
CA TYR A 69 -8.20 -8.88 -16.68
C TYR A 69 -8.24 -9.61 -18.02
N ARG A 70 -8.08 -8.88 -19.13
CA ARG A 70 -8.17 -9.45 -20.49
C ARG A 70 -6.81 -9.73 -21.14
N ARG A 71 -5.74 -9.14 -20.63
CA ARG A 71 -4.38 -9.26 -21.20
C ARG A 71 -3.31 -9.30 -20.10
N PRO A 72 -2.68 -10.45 -19.82
CA PRO A 72 -3.23 -11.79 -20.09
C PRO A 72 -4.61 -11.97 -19.44
N GLN A 73 -5.42 -12.93 -19.92
CA GLN A 73 -6.70 -13.25 -19.30
C GLN A 73 -6.45 -13.82 -17.91
N GLU A 74 -7.04 -13.21 -16.89
CA GLU A 74 -6.78 -13.56 -15.50
C GLU A 74 -7.92 -13.11 -14.59
N ASP A 75 -8.12 -13.85 -13.50
CA ASP A 75 -9.07 -13.50 -12.45
C ASP A 75 -8.52 -12.35 -11.59
N ALA A 76 -9.44 -11.57 -11.01
CA ALA A 76 -9.13 -10.62 -9.96
C ALA A 76 -9.63 -11.13 -8.61
N LEU A 77 -8.79 -11.06 -7.58
CA LEU A 77 -9.21 -11.21 -6.20
C LEU A 77 -9.75 -9.86 -5.70
N LEU A 78 -10.86 -9.89 -4.97
CA LEU A 78 -11.44 -8.74 -4.31
C LEU A 78 -11.01 -8.79 -2.83
N LEU A 79 -10.23 -7.80 -2.40
CA LEU A 79 -9.75 -7.70 -1.04
C LEU A 79 -10.35 -6.48 -0.35
N THR A 80 -10.83 -6.64 0.87
CA THR A 80 -11.52 -5.59 1.63
C THR A 80 -10.97 -5.46 3.05
N ALA A 81 -10.79 -4.23 3.52
CA ALA A 81 -10.59 -3.90 4.92
C ALA A 81 -11.89 -3.35 5.52
N HIS A 82 -12.27 -3.87 6.68
CA HIS A 82 -13.40 -3.41 7.47
C HIS A 82 -12.91 -2.42 8.52
N LEU A 83 -13.35 -1.16 8.43
CA LEU A 83 -12.91 -0.06 9.28
C LEU A 83 -13.92 0.27 10.39
N ASP A 84 -15.13 -0.29 10.31
CA ASP A 84 -16.23 -0.12 11.27
C ASP A 84 -16.31 -1.23 12.33
N GLU A 85 -15.45 -2.26 12.24
CA GLU A 85 -15.38 -3.35 13.21
C GLU A 85 -14.76 -2.88 14.55
N GLY A 86 -15.25 -3.45 15.66
CA GLY A 86 -14.73 -3.13 16.99
C GLY A 86 -13.25 -3.46 17.10
N GLY A 87 -12.41 -2.44 17.31
CA GLY A 87 -10.96 -2.56 17.40
C GLY A 87 -10.19 -2.30 16.10
N ALA A 88 -10.87 -2.12 14.96
CA ALA A 88 -10.23 -1.86 13.67
C ALA A 88 -9.35 -0.60 13.69
N ALA A 89 -9.81 0.48 14.35
CA ALA A 89 -9.05 1.72 14.50
C ALA A 89 -7.71 1.49 15.23
N THR A 90 -7.73 0.75 16.34
CA THR A 90 -6.53 0.43 17.12
C THR A 90 -5.59 -0.50 16.36
N GLU A 91 -6.12 -1.51 15.66
CA GLU A 91 -5.32 -2.39 14.81
C GLU A 91 -4.63 -1.60 13.69
N LEU A 92 -5.37 -0.71 13.03
CA LEU A 92 -4.83 0.15 11.99
C LEU A 92 -3.76 1.11 12.54
N GLU A 93 -3.98 1.72 13.70
CA GLU A 93 -2.99 2.58 14.38
C GLU A 93 -1.69 1.82 14.69
N ASN A 94 -1.81 0.58 15.16
CA ASN A 94 -0.67 -0.29 15.43
C ASN A 94 0.10 -0.65 14.14
N LEU A 95 -0.63 -0.97 13.07
CA LEU A 95 -0.04 -1.27 11.75
C LEU A 95 0.69 -0.06 11.18
N VAL A 96 0.10 1.13 11.25
CA VAL A 96 0.72 2.39 10.83
C VAL A 96 2.00 2.64 11.64
N SER A 97 1.93 2.50 12.96
CA SER A 97 3.07 2.73 13.85
C SER A 97 4.24 1.78 13.55
N ALA A 98 3.98 0.49 13.36
CA ALA A 98 4.99 -0.50 12.98
C ALA A 98 5.58 -0.18 11.60
N CYS A 99 4.74 0.13 10.61
CA CYS A 99 5.17 0.45 9.25
C CYS A 99 6.11 1.66 9.20
N VAL A 100 5.84 2.71 9.98
CA VAL A 100 6.68 3.92 10.02
C VAL A 100 8.10 3.59 10.51
N LEU A 101 8.24 2.70 11.49
CA LEU A 101 9.55 2.26 11.99
C LEU A 101 10.31 1.48 10.92
N ASP A 102 9.65 0.54 10.24
CA ASP A 102 10.24 -0.28 9.18
C ASP A 102 10.69 0.57 7.98
N VAL A 103 9.87 1.54 7.56
CA VAL A 103 10.20 2.44 6.45
C VAL A 103 11.37 3.34 6.80
N LYS A 104 11.39 3.92 8.01
CA LYS A 104 12.52 4.75 8.46
C LYS A 104 13.84 3.97 8.46
N ALA A 105 13.82 2.72 8.92
CA ALA A 105 15.00 1.85 8.89
C ALA A 105 15.44 1.53 7.47
N ALA A 106 14.50 1.18 6.58
CA ALA A 106 14.80 0.79 5.20
C ALA A 106 15.31 1.97 4.35
N VAL A 107 14.69 3.14 4.45
CA VAL A 107 15.14 4.35 3.73
C VAL A 107 16.55 4.75 4.18
N ARG A 108 16.85 4.68 5.47
CA ARG A 108 18.21 4.93 5.99
C ARG A 108 19.24 3.97 5.41
N SER A 109 18.92 2.68 5.34
CA SER A 109 19.80 1.67 4.75
C SER A 109 20.04 1.92 3.26
N GLN A 110 19.01 2.33 2.53
CA GLN A 110 19.10 2.54 1.09
C GLN A 110 19.84 3.83 0.71
N ALA A 111 19.60 4.91 1.46
CA ALA A 111 20.38 6.14 1.34
C ALA A 111 21.87 5.89 1.66
N LEU A 112 22.17 5.04 2.64
CA LEU A 112 23.55 4.67 2.96
C LEU A 112 24.20 3.87 1.81
N LEU A 113 23.50 2.90 1.22
CA LEU A 113 24.01 2.13 0.07
C LEU A 113 24.26 3.03 -1.15
N GLN A 114 23.32 3.92 -1.47
CA GLN A 114 23.50 4.89 -2.56
C GLN A 114 24.67 5.84 -2.27
N ALA A 115 24.80 6.32 -1.04
CA ALA A 115 25.94 7.14 -0.63
C ALA A 115 27.26 6.37 -0.76
N GLN A 116 27.32 5.09 -0.35
CA GLN A 116 28.51 4.25 -0.48
C GLN A 116 28.90 4.00 -1.95
N GLU A 117 27.93 3.80 -2.85
CA GLU A 117 28.18 3.69 -4.29
C GLU A 117 28.64 5.01 -4.90
N MET A 118 28.06 6.13 -4.47
CA MET A 118 28.42 7.47 -4.96
C MET A 118 29.78 7.96 -4.44
N LEU A 119 30.18 7.58 -3.23
CA LEU A 119 31.36 8.09 -2.54
C LEU A 119 32.60 7.23 -2.68
N GLY A 120 32.54 6.08 -3.37
CA GLY A 120 33.70 5.26 -3.75
C GLY A 120 34.82 5.19 -2.70
N GLU A 121 34.73 4.27 -1.74
CA GLU A 121 35.73 4.03 -0.67
C GLU A 121 36.24 5.24 0.14
N SER A 122 35.66 6.43 0.04
CA SER A 122 36.10 7.55 0.88
C SER A 122 34.93 8.47 1.28
N ILE A 123 34.61 8.40 2.58
CA ILE A 123 33.93 9.42 3.40
C ILE A 123 32.41 9.48 3.23
N VAL A 124 31.66 8.91 4.19
CA VAL A 124 30.23 9.20 4.39
C VAL A 124 30.03 9.84 5.77
N GLU A 125 30.01 11.17 5.83
CA GLU A 125 29.38 11.92 6.93
C GLU A 125 28.28 12.82 6.34
N ASN A 126 27.05 12.60 6.84
CA ASN A 126 25.85 13.43 6.75
C ASN A 126 25.20 13.70 5.39
N VAL A 127 23.99 13.14 5.20
CA VAL A 127 22.93 13.75 4.38
C VAL A 127 21.58 13.59 5.08
N GLU A 128 21.06 14.69 5.62
CA GLU A 128 19.64 14.87 5.96
C GLU A 128 18.94 15.54 4.76
N GLY A 129 17.92 14.90 4.19
CA GLY A 129 17.10 15.48 3.13
C GLY A 129 16.09 14.48 2.58
N GLY A 130 14.84 14.55 3.06
CA GLY A 130 13.77 13.62 2.69
C GLY A 130 13.25 13.83 1.26
N VAL A 131 13.03 12.72 0.54
CA VAL A 131 12.38 12.67 -0.77
C VAL A 131 10.99 12.01 -0.62
N LEU A 132 9.95 12.63 -1.19
CA LEU A 132 8.59 12.08 -1.27
C LEU A 132 8.50 11.03 -2.40
N LEU A 133 8.02 9.82 -2.09
CA LEU A 133 8.14 8.62 -2.95
C LEU A 133 6.83 7.80 -3.05
N GLY A 134 5.75 8.39 -3.56
CA GLY A 134 4.56 7.60 -3.96
C GLY A 134 3.29 8.40 -4.17
N GLU A 135 2.40 7.87 -5.03
CA GLU A 135 1.06 8.40 -5.30
C GLU A 135 0.03 7.30 -5.03
N VAL A 136 -1.08 7.66 -4.36
CA VAL A 136 -2.27 6.82 -4.21
C VAL A 136 -3.46 7.63 -4.68
N SER A 137 -4.23 7.08 -5.62
CA SER A 137 -5.47 7.68 -6.09
C SER A 137 -6.67 6.99 -5.42
N LEU A 138 -7.51 7.78 -4.74
CA LEU A 138 -8.75 7.33 -4.10
C LEU A 138 -9.96 7.74 -4.96
N GLY A 139 -10.90 6.82 -5.16
CA GLY A 139 -12.19 7.09 -5.79
C GLY A 139 -13.35 6.83 -4.83
N ALA A 140 -14.33 7.74 -4.80
CA ALA A 140 -15.62 7.52 -4.15
C ALA A 140 -16.63 7.08 -5.22
N ASP A 141 -17.24 5.89 -5.05
CA ASP A 141 -18.23 5.40 -6.00
C ASP A 141 -19.51 6.23 -5.93
N LEU A 142 -19.71 7.07 -6.96
CA LEU A 142 -21.03 7.56 -7.32
C LEU A 142 -21.73 6.44 -8.10
N HIS A 143 -22.85 5.98 -7.55
CA HIS A 143 -23.74 4.96 -8.10
C HIS A 143 -23.76 4.94 -9.65
N GLY A 144 -23.38 3.80 -10.23
CA GLY A 144 -23.43 3.58 -11.67
C GLY A 144 -23.71 2.12 -11.99
N SER A 145 -24.99 1.82 -12.21
CA SER A 145 -25.48 0.56 -12.78
C SER A 145 -24.61 0.11 -13.95
N SER A 146 -24.16 -1.15 -13.92
CA SER A 146 -23.61 -1.78 -15.13
C SER A 146 -24.70 -1.89 -16.21
N PRO A 147 -24.34 -1.74 -17.49
CA PRO A 147 -25.27 -1.89 -18.61
C PRO A 147 -25.75 -3.33 -18.82
#